data_AF-A0A9J8AJF0-F1
#
_entry.id   AF-A0A9J8AJF0-F1
#
_cell.length_a   1.000
_cell.length_b   1.000
_cell.length_c   1.000
_cell.angle_alpha   90.00
_cell.angle_beta   90.00
_cell.angle_gamma   90.00
#
_symmetry.space_group_name_H-M   'P 1'
#
loop_
_entity.id
_entity.type
_entity.pdbx_description
1 polymer ?
#
loop_
_entity_poly.entity_id
_entity_poly.type
_entity_poly.pdbx_seq_one_letter_code
_entity_poly.pdbx_strand_id
1 'polypeptide(L)'
;MATGMFQPYMFEPESDPEFQDDEPTEPQIPRMLQPVTAWCTCENCAVMPTEKENKCCLEIPEIVRRINQVPDTLTCITHHPGFEPVCLNVYSLQNALNVYKADYGPLRLRGIEKRYRHLAHRSFVSWCWGYLSRTIRVDIPSCVVLRVCREFPDAAGSCSGFRPPLD
;
A
#
# COMPACT_ATOMS: atom_id res chain seq x y z
N MET A 1 -3.30 80.03 0.87
CA MET A 1 -2.42 79.09 0.16
C MET A 1 -1.85 78.16 1.23
N ALA A 2 -2.55 77.11 1.66
CA ALA A 2 -2.72 75.81 1.01
C ALA A 2 -1.39 75.06 0.81
N THR A 3 -1.03 74.23 1.78
CA THR A 3 -0.30 72.96 1.58
C THR A 3 -0.67 72.02 2.73
N GLY A 4 -1.71 71.21 2.49
CA GLY A 4 -1.91 69.98 3.23
C GLY A 4 -1.10 68.88 2.57
N MET A 5 -0.38 68.08 3.36
CA MET A 5 0.02 66.73 2.97
C MET A 5 -0.17 65.83 4.18
N PHE A 6 -0.97 64.80 3.92
CA PHE A 6 -1.58 63.84 4.82
C PHE A 6 -0.52 62.91 5.43
N GLN A 7 -0.58 62.66 6.74
CA GLN A 7 0.05 61.48 7.30
C GLN A 7 -0.88 60.28 7.07
N PRO A 8 -0.41 59.20 6.41
CA PRO A 8 -1.22 58.02 6.18
C PRO A 8 -1.50 57.31 7.51
N TYR A 9 -2.77 56.94 7.68
CA TYR A 9 -3.24 56.07 8.73
C TYR A 9 -2.55 54.71 8.59
N MET A 10 -1.68 54.36 9.54
CA MET A 10 -1.04 53.06 9.60
C MET A 10 -1.27 52.49 11.01
N PHE A 11 -2.53 52.17 11.28
CA PHE A 11 -2.92 51.31 12.38
C PHE A 11 -3.39 50.01 11.76
N GLU A 12 -2.45 49.09 11.51
CA GLU A 12 -2.79 47.70 11.30
C GLU A 12 -3.02 47.10 12.69
N PRO A 13 -4.24 46.71 13.08
CA PRO A 13 -4.42 45.91 14.26
C PRO A 13 -3.65 44.61 14.03
N GLU A 14 -2.70 44.31 14.93
CA GLU A 14 -2.08 42.99 14.99
C GLU A 14 -3.21 41.97 15.06
N SER A 15 -3.42 41.25 13.96
CA SER A 15 -4.23 40.04 13.96
C SER A 15 -3.57 39.10 14.94
N ASP A 16 -4.16 38.99 16.13
CA ASP A 16 -3.93 37.88 17.04
C ASP A 16 -3.89 36.62 16.17
N PRO A 17 -2.77 35.86 16.14
CA PRO A 17 -2.83 34.54 15.55
C PRO A 17 -3.87 33.81 16.39
N GLU A 18 -5.04 33.54 15.79
CA GLU A 18 -6.00 32.59 16.35
C GLU A 18 -5.17 31.39 16.79
N PHE A 19 -5.04 31.21 18.10
CA PHE A 19 -4.55 29.99 18.68
C PHE A 19 -5.47 28.91 18.15
N GLN A 20 -5.03 28.22 17.09
CA GLN A 20 -5.56 26.91 16.79
C GLN A 20 -5.22 26.10 18.02
N ASP A 21 -6.23 25.84 18.84
CA ASP A 21 -6.19 24.75 19.80
C ASP A 21 -5.82 23.51 18.98
N ASP A 22 -4.54 23.14 19.00
CA ASP A 22 -4.08 21.82 18.62
C ASP A 22 -4.79 20.85 19.55
N GLU A 23 -5.95 20.37 19.11
CA GLU A 23 -6.66 19.25 19.72
C GLU A 23 -5.61 18.16 20.02
N PRO A 24 -5.50 17.69 21.28
CA PRO A 24 -4.52 16.68 21.63
C PRO A 24 -4.81 15.44 20.79
N THR A 25 -3.97 15.20 19.79
CA THR A 25 -4.04 14.01 18.95
C THR A 25 -3.82 12.81 19.87
N GLU A 26 -4.89 12.09 20.19
CA GLU A 26 -4.80 10.85 20.97
C GLU A 26 -3.71 9.96 20.37
N PRO A 27 -2.82 9.38 21.19
CA PRO A 27 -1.75 8.54 20.68
C PRO A 27 -2.34 7.34 19.94
N GLN A 28 -2.25 7.37 18.61
CA GLN A 28 -2.72 6.30 17.74
C GLN A 28 -1.88 5.06 18.00
N ILE A 29 -2.48 4.04 18.63
CA ILE A 29 -1.82 2.76 18.89
C ILE A 29 -1.48 2.11 17.52
N PRO A 30 -0.23 1.70 17.26
CA PRO A 30 0.12 0.99 16.03
C PRO A 30 -0.75 -0.26 15.81
N ARG A 31 -1.23 -0.50 14.59
CA ARG A 31 -2.08 -1.65 14.23
C ARG A 31 -1.40 -2.99 14.49
N MET A 32 -0.07 -3.01 14.46
CA MET A 32 0.73 -4.19 14.83
C MET A 32 0.54 -4.63 16.30
N LEU A 33 0.08 -3.73 17.17
CA LEU A 33 -0.23 -3.99 18.59
C LEU A 33 -1.72 -4.20 18.84
N GLN A 34 -2.56 -4.03 17.82
CA GLN A 34 -4.01 -4.17 17.92
C GLN A 34 -4.47 -5.56 17.45
N PRO A 35 -5.59 -6.09 17.99
CA PRO A 35 -6.19 -7.30 17.44
C PRO A 35 -6.63 -7.07 15.99
N VAL A 36 -6.46 -8.07 15.13
CA VAL A 36 -6.79 -7.99 13.69
C VAL A 36 -8.26 -7.61 13.47
N THR A 37 -9.15 -8.04 14.35
CA THR A 37 -10.58 -7.72 14.30
C THR A 37 -10.90 -6.24 14.49
N ALA A 38 -9.96 -5.44 15.00
CA ALA A 38 -10.15 -3.99 15.16
C ALA A 38 -10.01 -3.22 13.84
N TRP A 39 -9.30 -3.76 12.86
CA TRP A 39 -9.02 -3.06 11.59
C TRP A 39 -9.33 -3.87 10.33
N CYS A 40 -9.43 -5.20 10.41
CA CYS A 40 -9.75 -6.04 9.27
C CYS A 40 -11.25 -6.32 9.17
N THR A 41 -11.79 -6.08 7.97
CA THR A 41 -13.18 -6.39 7.59
C THR A 41 -13.30 -7.52 6.57
N CYS A 42 -12.19 -7.99 5.99
CA CYS A 42 -12.20 -9.05 4.97
C CYS A 42 -11.92 -10.46 5.51
N GLU A 43 -11.71 -10.59 6.84
CA GLU A 43 -11.46 -11.82 7.60
C GLU A 43 -10.20 -12.63 7.22
N ASN A 44 -9.45 -12.19 6.20
CA ASN A 44 -8.28 -12.90 5.66
C ASN A 44 -6.93 -12.27 6.03
N CYS A 45 -6.93 -11.17 6.79
CA CYS A 45 -5.70 -10.53 7.25
C CYS A 45 -5.16 -11.19 8.52
N ALA A 46 -3.87 -10.99 8.78
CA ALA A 46 -3.22 -11.24 10.07
C ALA A 46 -2.23 -10.11 10.38
N VAL A 47 -1.72 -10.04 11.62
CA VAL A 47 -0.66 -9.09 11.97
C VAL A 47 0.60 -9.43 11.19
N MET A 48 1.13 -8.44 10.49
CA MET A 48 2.35 -8.50 9.70
C MET A 48 3.52 -7.86 10.47
N PRO A 49 4.78 -8.23 10.17
CA PRO A 49 5.96 -7.68 10.84
C PRO A 49 6.17 -6.18 10.61
N THR A 50 5.52 -5.60 9.60
CA THR A 50 5.63 -4.18 9.29
C THR A 50 4.27 -3.51 9.32
N GLU A 51 4.21 -2.31 9.89
CA GLU A 51 2.97 -1.54 10.04
C GLU A 51 2.32 -1.21 8.69
N LYS A 52 3.13 -1.02 7.64
CA LYS A 52 2.65 -0.75 6.28
C LYS A 52 1.79 -1.87 5.71
N GLU A 53 2.07 -3.12 6.11
CA GLU A 53 1.35 -4.30 5.63
C GLU A 53 0.08 -4.58 6.48
N ASN A 54 -0.10 -3.93 7.64
CA ASN A 54 -1.29 -4.06 8.51
C ASN A 54 -2.49 -3.23 7.99
N LYS A 55 -2.84 -3.44 6.73
CA LYS A 55 -3.98 -2.81 6.05
C LYS A 55 -4.94 -3.86 5.51
N CYS A 56 -6.24 -3.61 5.65
CA CYS A 56 -7.28 -4.42 5.02
C CYS A 56 -7.37 -4.09 3.52
N CYS A 57 -7.68 -5.09 2.68
CA CYS A 57 -7.90 -4.86 1.25
C CYS A 57 -9.11 -3.97 0.96
N LEU A 58 -10.09 -3.92 1.89
CA LEU A 58 -11.30 -3.12 1.75
C LEU A 58 -11.10 -1.64 2.14
N GLU A 59 -9.96 -1.29 2.76
CA GLU A 59 -9.60 0.10 3.05
C GLU A 59 -8.97 0.81 1.85
N ILE A 60 -8.54 0.07 0.83
CA ILE A 60 -7.76 0.59 -0.29
C ILE A 60 -8.69 0.78 -1.51
N PRO A 61 -8.96 2.02 -1.95
CA PRO A 61 -9.94 2.31 -3.02
C PRO A 61 -9.65 1.57 -4.33
N GLU A 62 -8.39 1.46 -4.72
CA GLU A 62 -7.97 0.82 -5.97
C GLU A 62 -8.22 -0.69 -5.95
N ILE A 63 -8.12 -1.30 -4.77
CA ILE A 63 -8.44 -2.71 -4.58
C ILE A 63 -9.96 -2.91 -4.58
N VAL A 64 -10.70 -2.07 -3.85
CA VAL A 64 -12.17 -2.09 -3.83
C VAL A 64 -12.74 -1.93 -5.24
N ARG A 65 -12.14 -1.07 -6.07
CA ARG A 65 -12.51 -0.93 -7.48
C ARG A 65 -12.37 -2.23 -8.28
N ARG A 66 -11.36 -3.05 -7.98
CA ARG A 66 -11.19 -4.38 -8.61
C ARG A 66 -12.22 -5.38 -8.09
N ILE A 67 -12.48 -5.38 -6.79
CA ILE A 67 -13.50 -6.24 -6.17
C ILE A 67 -14.88 -6.00 -6.82
N ASN A 68 -15.25 -4.74 -7.03
CA ASN A 68 -16.55 -4.37 -7.61
C ASN A 68 -16.66 -4.59 -9.14
N GLN A 69 -15.62 -5.11 -9.81
CA GLN A 69 -15.68 -5.42 -11.25
C GLN A 69 -16.41 -6.74 -11.56
N VAL A 70 -16.61 -7.58 -10.55
CA VAL A 70 -17.35 -8.84 -10.69
C VAL A 70 -18.76 -8.71 -10.10
N PRO A 71 -19.73 -9.45 -10.64
CA PRO A 71 -21.12 -9.40 -10.17
C PRO A 71 -21.31 -10.02 -8.77
N ASP A 72 -20.39 -10.87 -8.33
CA ASP A 72 -20.48 -11.57 -7.04
C ASP A 72 -20.07 -10.69 -5.87
N THR A 73 -20.75 -10.84 -4.72
CA THR A 73 -20.39 -10.16 -3.47
C THR A 73 -19.14 -10.81 -2.86
N LEU A 74 -17.97 -10.30 -3.23
CA LEU A 74 -16.69 -10.76 -2.70
C LEU A 74 -16.35 -10.06 -1.38
N THR A 75 -15.98 -10.85 -0.37
CA THR A 75 -15.52 -10.35 0.94
C THR A 75 -14.04 -9.95 0.96
N CYS A 76 -13.24 -10.45 0.02
CA CYS A 76 -11.80 -10.21 -0.04
C CYS A 76 -11.28 -10.24 -1.48
N ILE A 77 -10.24 -9.46 -1.77
CA ILE A 77 -9.57 -9.45 -3.08
C ILE A 77 -8.93 -10.80 -3.44
N THR A 78 -8.53 -11.60 -2.44
CA THR A 78 -7.93 -12.92 -2.66
C THR A 78 -8.91 -13.93 -3.26
N HIS A 79 -10.23 -13.68 -3.13
CA HIS A 79 -11.29 -14.48 -3.74
C HIS A 79 -11.64 -14.02 -5.16
N HIS A 80 -11.09 -12.89 -5.61
CA HIS A 80 -11.37 -12.38 -6.95
C HIS A 80 -10.83 -13.35 -8.01
N PRO A 81 -11.60 -13.70 -9.06
CA PRO A 81 -11.17 -14.68 -10.07
C PRO A 81 -9.90 -14.26 -10.82
N GLY A 82 -9.68 -12.96 -10.97
CA GLY A 82 -8.44 -12.40 -11.51
C GLY A 82 -7.22 -12.47 -10.59
N PHE A 83 -7.36 -12.80 -9.30
CA PHE A 83 -6.24 -12.80 -8.36
C PHE A 83 -5.25 -13.93 -8.66
N GLU A 84 -5.74 -15.15 -8.88
CA GLU A 84 -4.93 -16.32 -9.21
C GLU A 84 -4.12 -16.14 -10.51
N PRO A 85 -4.71 -15.80 -11.67
CA PRO A 85 -3.95 -15.62 -12.90
C PRO A 85 -2.94 -14.47 -12.85
N VAL A 86 -3.18 -13.43 -12.02
CA VAL A 86 -2.26 -12.29 -11.90
C VAL A 86 -1.12 -12.55 -10.92
N CYS A 87 -1.41 -13.19 -9.78
CA CYS A 87 -0.48 -13.24 -8.64
C CYS A 87 0.03 -14.64 -8.31
N LEU A 88 -0.72 -15.70 -8.62
CA LEU A 88 -0.40 -17.06 -8.16
C LEU A 88 -0.02 -18.00 -9.32
N ASN A 89 -0.49 -17.71 -10.54
CA ASN A 89 -0.21 -18.55 -11.69
C ASN A 89 1.28 -18.47 -12.10
N VAL A 90 1.96 -19.61 -12.02
CA VAL A 90 3.40 -19.72 -12.29
C VAL A 90 3.75 -19.28 -13.72
N TYR A 91 2.92 -19.58 -14.71
CA TYR A 91 3.18 -19.21 -16.11
C TYR A 91 3.06 -17.69 -16.31
N SER A 92 2.08 -17.06 -15.67
CA SER A 92 1.96 -15.60 -15.64
C SER A 92 3.18 -14.96 -14.98
N LEU A 93 3.67 -15.53 -13.87
CA LEU A 93 4.86 -15.02 -13.18
C LEU A 93 6.15 -15.25 -13.98
N GLN A 94 6.27 -16.35 -14.73
CA GLN A 94 7.38 -16.57 -15.66
C GLN A 94 7.38 -15.52 -16.78
N ASN A 95 6.21 -15.21 -17.34
CA ASN A 95 6.09 -14.13 -18.32
C ASN A 95 6.44 -12.76 -17.71
N ALA A 96 5.91 -12.46 -16.51
CA ALA A 96 6.23 -11.24 -15.78
C ALA A 96 7.74 -11.10 -15.48
N LEU A 97 8.43 -12.21 -15.20
CA LEU A 97 9.88 -12.21 -15.03
C LEU A 97 10.61 -11.82 -16.32
N ASN A 98 10.15 -12.28 -17.48
CA ASN A 98 10.76 -11.94 -18.77
C ASN A 98 10.58 -10.45 -19.09
N VAL A 99 9.37 -9.93 -18.89
CA VAL A 99 9.09 -8.48 -19.03
C VAL A 99 9.95 -7.67 -18.06
N TYR A 100 10.01 -8.08 -16.79
CA TYR A 100 10.85 -7.42 -15.79
C TYR A 100 12.32 -7.36 -16.21
N LYS A 101 12.86 -8.46 -16.75
CA LYS A 101 14.25 -8.51 -17.23
C LYS A 101 14.52 -7.55 -18.37
N ALA A 102 13.56 -7.35 -19.27
CA ALA A 102 13.68 -6.40 -20.37
C ALA A 102 13.74 -4.95 -19.86
N ASP A 103 12.90 -4.61 -18.87
CA ASP A 103 12.77 -3.23 -18.38
C ASP A 103 13.80 -2.83 -17.31
N TYR A 104 14.21 -3.77 -16.47
CA TYR A 104 15.03 -3.53 -15.27
C TYR A 104 16.34 -4.34 -15.23
N GLY A 105 16.52 -5.28 -16.15
CA GLY A 105 17.65 -6.21 -16.12
C GLY A 105 17.44 -7.39 -15.15
N PRO A 106 18.50 -8.16 -14.86
CA PRO A 106 18.37 -9.43 -14.14
C PRO A 106 17.95 -9.24 -12.68
N LEU A 107 16.88 -9.94 -12.27
CA LEU A 107 16.41 -9.95 -10.88
C LEU A 107 17.38 -10.73 -9.98
N ARG A 108 18.13 -10.01 -9.14
CA ARG A 108 19.17 -10.57 -8.25
C ARG A 108 18.64 -11.11 -6.92
N LEU A 109 17.50 -11.83 -6.95
CA LEU A 109 16.99 -12.57 -5.79
C LEU A 109 17.44 -14.03 -5.85
N ARG A 110 17.86 -14.59 -4.72
CA ARG A 110 18.17 -16.01 -4.56
C ARG A 110 16.90 -16.79 -4.25
N GLY A 111 16.70 -17.95 -4.87
CA GLY A 111 15.47 -18.76 -4.73
C GLY A 111 14.39 -18.35 -5.73
N ILE A 112 13.69 -19.35 -6.28
CA ILE A 112 12.65 -19.13 -7.28
C ILE A 112 11.37 -18.58 -6.64
N GLU A 113 11.09 -19.03 -5.42
CA GLU A 113 9.95 -18.65 -4.58
C GLU A 113 10.03 -17.16 -4.23
N LYS A 114 11.21 -16.68 -3.83
CA LYS A 114 11.44 -15.24 -3.56
C LYS A 114 11.22 -14.37 -4.80
N ARG A 115 11.63 -14.86 -5.97
CA ARG A 115 11.37 -14.16 -7.25
C ARG A 115 9.88 -14.13 -7.55
N TYR A 116 9.18 -15.25 -7.38
CA TYR A 116 7.74 -15.34 -7.60
C TYR A 116 6.95 -14.46 -6.63
N ARG A 117 7.27 -14.42 -5.34
CA ARG A 117 6.65 -13.47 -4.40
C ARG A 117 6.85 -12.02 -4.84
N HIS A 118 8.09 -11.64 -5.18
CA HIS A 118 8.40 -10.28 -5.63
C HIS A 118 7.59 -9.90 -6.89
N LEU A 119 7.52 -10.81 -7.87
CA LEU A 119 6.76 -10.59 -9.10
C LEU A 119 5.26 -10.57 -8.83
N ALA A 120 4.74 -11.46 -7.98
CA ALA A 120 3.34 -11.48 -7.60
C ALA A 120 2.90 -10.15 -6.96
N HIS A 121 3.68 -9.63 -6.02
CA HIS A 121 3.45 -8.32 -5.42
C HIS A 121 3.47 -7.19 -6.45
N ARG A 122 4.43 -7.22 -7.37
CA ARG A 122 4.55 -6.22 -8.42
C ARG A 122 3.38 -6.29 -9.43
N SER A 123 3.00 -7.51 -9.85
CA SER A 123 1.86 -7.76 -10.72
C SER A 123 0.56 -7.32 -10.06
N PHE A 124 0.38 -7.61 -8.77
CA PHE A 124 -0.76 -7.15 -7.99
C PHE A 124 -0.88 -5.62 -7.97
N VAL A 125 0.22 -4.94 -7.66
CA VAL A 125 0.26 -3.48 -7.65
C VAL A 125 -0.03 -2.93 -9.05
N SER A 126 0.55 -3.50 -10.09
CA SER A 126 0.28 -3.09 -11.47
C SER A 126 -1.19 -3.32 -11.88
N TRP A 127 -1.80 -4.40 -11.38
CA TRP A 127 -3.20 -4.70 -11.66
C TRP A 127 -4.14 -3.71 -10.97
N CYS A 128 -3.92 -3.36 -9.70
CA CYS A 128 -4.79 -2.44 -8.97
C CYS A 128 -4.58 -0.96 -9.37
N TRP A 129 -3.34 -0.49 -9.47
CA TRP A 129 -3.00 0.93 -9.71
C TRP A 129 -2.64 1.26 -11.16
N GLY A 130 -2.43 0.26 -12.02
CA GLY A 130 -1.95 0.48 -13.38
C GLY A 130 -0.44 0.76 -13.41
N TYR A 131 -0.03 1.75 -14.20
CA TYR A 131 1.38 2.12 -14.33
C TYR A 131 1.78 3.08 -13.21
N LEU A 132 2.75 2.65 -12.39
CA LEU A 132 3.37 3.46 -11.36
C LEU A 132 4.82 3.74 -11.72
N SER A 133 5.27 4.96 -11.42
CA SER A 133 6.67 5.35 -11.58
C SER A 133 7.56 4.56 -10.61
N ARG A 134 8.87 4.54 -10.88
CA ARG A 134 9.86 3.82 -10.05
C ARG A 134 9.99 4.36 -8.62
N THR A 135 9.49 5.56 -8.34
CA THR A 135 9.56 6.22 -7.03
C THR A 135 8.32 5.98 -6.18
N ILE A 136 7.16 5.76 -6.80
CA ILE A 136 5.91 5.55 -6.06
C ILE A 136 5.93 4.15 -5.46
N ARG A 137 5.64 4.08 -4.16
CA ARG A 137 5.44 2.82 -3.42
C ARG A 137 4.01 2.82 -2.91
N VAL A 138 3.40 1.65 -2.96
CA VAL A 138 2.04 1.46 -2.46
C VAL A 138 2.03 0.30 -1.50
N ASP A 139 1.20 0.42 -0.49
CA ASP A 139 1.07 -0.59 0.54
C ASP A 139 0.21 -1.75 0.03
N ILE A 140 0.71 -2.97 0.20
CA ILE A 140 0.00 -4.20 -0.14
C ILE A 140 -0.71 -4.68 1.12
N PRO A 141 -2.01 -5.01 1.07
CA PRO A 141 -2.74 -5.43 2.25
C PRO A 141 -2.29 -6.80 2.76
N SER A 142 -2.46 -7.03 4.06
CA SER A 142 -2.02 -8.24 4.76
C SER A 142 -2.55 -9.53 4.11
N CYS A 143 -3.85 -9.58 3.80
CA CYS A 143 -4.48 -10.75 3.15
C CYS A 143 -3.77 -11.18 1.84
N VAL A 144 -3.30 -10.22 1.03
CA VAL A 144 -2.60 -10.51 -0.23
C VAL A 144 -1.20 -11.04 0.05
N VAL A 145 -0.46 -10.40 0.96
CA VAL A 145 0.89 -10.87 1.33
C VAL A 145 0.84 -12.29 1.87
N LEU A 146 -0.10 -12.57 2.79
CA LEU A 146 -0.30 -13.89 3.37
C LEU A 146 -0.69 -14.93 2.31
N ARG A 147 -1.61 -14.59 1.40
CA ARG A 147 -2.04 -15.52 0.35
C ARG A 147 -0.91 -15.88 -0.60
N VAL A 148 -0.08 -14.91 -0.99
CA VAL A 148 1.09 -15.11 -1.86
C VAL A 148 2.18 -15.91 -1.15
N CYS A 149 2.44 -15.64 0.14
CA CYS A 149 3.39 -16.44 0.91
C CYS A 149 2.97 -17.90 1.08
N ARG A 150 1.67 -18.16 1.28
CA ARG A 150 1.15 -19.53 1.38
C ARG A 150 1.37 -20.31 0.09
N GLU A 151 1.27 -19.65 -1.06
CA GLU A 151 1.52 -20.25 -2.37
C GLU A 151 3.03 -20.49 -2.62
N PHE A 152 3.86 -19.53 -2.21
CA PHE A 152 5.31 -19.56 -2.43
C PHE A 152 6.06 -19.45 -1.09
N PRO A 153 6.13 -20.52 -0.29
CA PRO A 153 6.78 -20.48 1.02
C PRO A 153 8.29 -20.24 0.90
N ASP A 154 8.89 -19.58 1.88
CA ASP A 154 10.36 -19.55 2.01
C ASP A 154 10.85 -20.87 2.62
N ALA A 155 12.15 -21.15 2.52
CA ALA A 155 12.74 -22.35 3.12
C ALA A 155 12.53 -22.43 4.65
N ALA A 156 12.27 -21.29 5.30
CA ALA A 156 11.95 -21.18 6.72
C ALA A 156 10.44 -21.00 7.01
N GLY A 157 9.57 -21.05 6.00
CA GLY A 157 8.12 -20.82 6.13
C GLY A 157 7.71 -19.39 6.51
N SER A 158 8.66 -18.46 6.63
CA SER A 158 8.40 -17.08 7.05
C SER A 158 8.09 -16.16 5.86
N CYS A 159 7.02 -15.37 5.97
CA CYS A 159 6.83 -14.19 5.12
C CYS A 159 7.88 -13.16 5.52
N SER A 160 8.93 -13.01 4.71
CA SER A 160 9.76 -11.81 4.77
C SER A 160 8.87 -10.62 4.41
N GLY A 161 8.50 -9.80 5.40
CA GLY A 161 7.69 -8.61 5.20
C GLY A 161 8.38 -7.54 4.35
N PHE A 162 7.73 -6.40 4.23
CA PHE A 162 8.21 -5.27 3.44
C PHE A 162 9.67 -4.92 3.76
N ARG A 163 10.54 -4.95 2.74
CA ARG A 163 11.91 -4.44 2.85
C ARG A 163 12.00 -3.08 2.16
N PRO A 164 12.34 -2.00 2.89
CA PRO A 164 12.67 -0.74 2.25
C PRO A 164 13.90 -0.91 1.34
N PRO A 165 14.06 -0.06 0.29
CA PRO A 165 15.32 0.02 -0.43
C PRO A 165 16.46 0.30 0.56
N LEU A 166 17.57 -0.40 0.39
CA LEU A 166 18.82 0.05 1.00
C LEU A 166 19.28 1.23 0.13
N ASP A 167 19.35 2.42 0.74
CA ASP A 167 19.95 3.60 0.13
C ASP A 167 21.42 3.36 -0.23
#